data_AF-A0A2N5MDX9-F1
#
_entry.id   AF-A0A2N5MDX9-F1
#
_cell.length_a   1.000
_cell.length_b   1.000
_cell.length_c   1.000
_cell.angle_alpha   90.00
_cell.angle_beta   90.00
_cell.angle_gamma   90.00
#
_symmetry.space_group_name_H-M   'P 1'
#
loop_
_entity.id
_entity.type
_entity.pdbx_description
1 polymer ?
#
loop_
_entity_poly.entity_id
_entity_poly.type
_entity_poly.pdbx_seq_one_letter_code
_entity_poly.pdbx_strand_id
1 'polypeptide(L)'
;MAMDKFTPNPDNRYDNVEKLQEMVQNTIENIEQANDSLEFATGEQRQQIKEKNHRREESIEAFRNEIQDEAAARRNGFEGR
;
A
#
# COMPACT_ATOMS: atom_id res chain seq x y z
N MET A 1 -4.91 3.46 -15.37
CA MET A 1 -5.80 3.38 -14.21
C MET A 1 -5.58 4.64 -13.41
N ALA A 2 -6.61 5.44 -13.21
CA ALA A 2 -6.52 6.61 -12.34
C ALA A 2 -6.25 6.09 -10.93
N MET A 3 -5.11 6.44 -10.34
CA MET A 3 -4.96 6.37 -8.89
C MET A 3 -6.00 7.36 -8.33
N ASP A 4 -7.14 6.83 -7.93
CA ASP A 4 -8.13 7.55 -7.15
C ASP A 4 -7.36 8.09 -5.93
N LYS A 5 -7.27 9.42 -5.81
CA LYS A 5 -6.55 10.07 -4.73
C LYS A 5 -7.27 9.68 -3.44
N PHE A 6 -6.75 8.68 -2.75
CA PHE A 6 -7.17 8.31 -1.42
C PHE A 6 -6.91 9.51 -0.52
N THR A 7 -7.91 10.37 -0.43
CA THR A 7 -7.84 11.59 0.36
C THR A 7 -8.33 11.16 1.74
N PRO A 8 -7.45 11.07 2.74
CA PRO A 8 -7.82 10.56 4.06
C PRO A 8 -8.96 11.42 4.59
N ASN A 9 -10.12 10.81 4.80
CA ASN A 9 -11.30 11.50 5.29
C ASN A 9 -11.24 11.49 6.83
N PRO A 10 -11.02 12.65 7.49
CA PRO A 10 -10.65 12.70 8.91
C PRO A 10 -11.76 12.26 9.87
N ASP A 11 -13.02 12.22 9.42
CA ASP A 11 -14.17 11.76 10.20
C ASP A 11 -14.26 10.22 10.32
N ASN A 12 -13.68 9.47 9.36
CA ASN A 12 -13.80 8.01 9.27
C ASN A 12 -12.42 7.33 9.34
N ARG A 13 -11.58 7.71 10.30
CA ARG A 13 -10.21 7.19 10.40
C ARG A 13 -10.14 5.66 10.56
N TYR A 14 -11.18 5.02 11.11
CA TYR A 14 -11.28 3.56 11.16
C TYR A 14 -11.35 2.94 9.76
N ASP A 15 -12.19 3.52 8.90
CA ASP A 15 -12.36 3.08 7.51
C ASP A 15 -11.07 3.31 6.69
N ASN A 16 -10.33 4.39 6.98
CA ASN A 16 -9.04 4.65 6.33
C ASN A 16 -7.98 3.60 6.72
N VAL A 17 -7.87 3.23 8.01
CA VAL A 17 -6.91 2.21 8.46
C VAL A 17 -7.24 0.85 7.86
N GLU A 18 -8.51 0.42 7.88
CA GLU A 18 -8.92 -0.86 7.30
C GLU A 18 -8.65 -0.92 5.79
N LYS A 19 -8.97 0.15 5.06
CA LYS A 19 -8.69 0.25 3.62
C LYS A 19 -7.20 0.26 3.31
N LEU A 20 -6.38 0.97 4.09
CA LEU A 20 -4.93 0.97 3.91
C LEU A 20 -4.34 -0.43 4.19
N GLN A 21 -4.84 -1.13 5.21
CA GLN A 21 -4.45 -2.52 5.48
C GLN A 21 -4.83 -3.46 4.34
N GLU A 22 -6.04 -3.32 3.79
CA GLU A 22 -6.50 -4.08 2.63
C GLU A 22 -5.60 -3.80 1.40
N MET A 23 -5.28 -2.52 1.13
CA MET A 23 -4.38 -2.17 0.02
C MET A 23 -2.97 -2.74 0.22
N VAL A 24 -2.44 -2.75 1.44
CA VAL A 24 -1.16 -3.39 1.75
C VAL A 24 -1.22 -4.89 1.45
N GLN A 25 -2.25 -5.59 1.94
CA GLN A 25 -2.41 -7.02 1.74
C GLN A 25 -2.53 -7.37 0.24
N ASN A 26 -3.41 -6.67 -0.48
CA ASN A 26 -3.58 -6.81 -1.92
C ASN A 26 -2.25 -6.54 -2.67
N THR A 27 -1.47 -5.56 -2.24
CA THR A 27 -0.19 -5.22 -2.89
C THR A 27 0.86 -6.31 -2.63
N ILE A 28 0.89 -6.89 -1.43
CA ILE A 28 1.76 -8.04 -1.10
C ILE A 28 1.39 -9.25 -1.97
N GLU A 29 0.12 -9.61 -2.06
CA GLU A 29 -0.33 -10.71 -2.93
C GLU A 29 0.05 -10.49 -4.40
N ASN A 30 -0.08 -9.24 -4.88
CA ASN A 30 0.36 -8.88 -6.23
C ASN A 30 1.88 -9.03 -6.42
N ILE A 31 2.70 -8.75 -5.40
CA ILE A 31 4.15 -8.96 -5.44
C ILE A 31 4.46 -10.46 -5.49
N GLU A 32 3.80 -11.27 -4.66
CA GLU A 32 3.98 -12.73 -4.62
C GLU A 32 3.60 -13.38 -5.96
N GLN A 33 2.42 -13.07 -6.50
CA GLN A 33 1.99 -13.57 -7.81
C GLN A 33 2.94 -13.15 -8.95
N ALA A 34 3.46 -11.91 -8.88
CA ALA A 34 4.44 -11.44 -9.84
C ALA A 34 5.79 -12.15 -9.67
N ASN A 35 6.19 -12.48 -8.44
CA ASN A 35 7.40 -13.27 -8.17
C ASN A 35 7.27 -14.71 -8.67
N ASP A 36 6.12 -15.36 -8.52
CA ASP A 36 5.88 -16.68 -9.11
C ASP A 36 6.03 -16.65 -10.64
N SER A 37 5.56 -15.56 -11.26
CA SER A 37 5.73 -15.33 -12.70
C SER A 37 7.20 -15.13 -13.12
N LEU A 38 8.12 -14.79 -12.20
CA LEU A 38 9.56 -14.69 -12.52
C LEU A 38 10.17 -16.03 -12.90
N GLU A 39 9.60 -17.15 -12.47
CA GLU A 39 10.08 -18.50 -12.82
C GLU A 39 10.05 -18.70 -14.34
N PHE A 40 9.01 -18.19 -15.01
CA PHE A 40 8.80 -18.34 -16.45
C PHE A 40 9.23 -17.11 -17.26
N ALA A 41 9.45 -15.97 -16.61
CA ALA A 41 9.84 -14.73 -17.28
C ALA A 41 11.32 -14.76 -17.72
N THR A 42 11.62 -14.10 -18.85
CA THR A 42 12.99 -14.02 -19.40
C THR A 42 13.38 -12.59 -19.74
N GLY A 43 14.69 -12.31 -19.69
CA GLY A 43 15.28 -11.03 -20.11
C GLY A 43 14.57 -9.80 -19.54
N GLU A 44 14.00 -9.01 -20.45
CA GLU A 44 13.31 -7.75 -20.15
C GLU A 44 12.09 -7.95 -19.24
N GLN A 45 11.32 -9.03 -19.42
CA GLN A 45 10.14 -9.29 -18.58
C GLN A 45 10.52 -9.47 -17.10
N ARG A 46 11.63 -10.17 -16.81
CA ARG A 46 12.12 -10.28 -15.42
C ARG A 46 12.49 -8.92 -14.84
N GLN A 47 13.13 -8.05 -15.61
CA GLN A 47 13.50 -6.71 -15.15
C GLN A 47 12.26 -5.86 -14.88
N GLN A 48 11.28 -5.86 -15.78
CA GLN A 48 10.03 -5.12 -15.58
C GLN A 48 9.24 -5.60 -14.36
N ILE A 49 9.18 -6.91 -14.13
CA ILE A 49 8.52 -7.49 -12.95
C ILE A 49 9.23 -7.02 -11.67
N LYS A 50 10.56 -7.10 -11.62
CA LYS A 50 11.34 -6.66 -10.47
C LYS A 50 11.18 -5.17 -10.19
N GLU A 51 11.23 -4.32 -11.22
CA GLU A 51 11.04 -2.87 -11.06
C GLU A 51 9.62 -2.55 -10.58
N LYS A 52 8.60 -3.23 -11.12
CA LYS A 52 7.22 -3.10 -10.63
C LYS A 52 7.10 -3.53 -9.18
N ASN A 53 7.72 -4.63 -8.79
CA ASN A 53 7.70 -5.12 -7.40
C ASN A 53 8.41 -4.13 -6.48
N HIS A 54 9.55 -3.56 -6.88
CA HIS A 54 10.25 -2.55 -6.11
C HIS A 54 9.37 -1.31 -5.81
N ARG A 55 8.69 -0.76 -6.82
CA ARG A 55 7.77 0.37 -6.61
C ARG A 55 6.58 0.02 -5.72
N ARG A 56 6.13 -1.24 -5.74
CA ARG A 56 5.06 -1.72 -4.86
C ARG A 56 5.55 -1.81 -3.41
N GLU A 57 6.80 -2.22 -3.18
CA GLU A 57 7.42 -2.19 -1.86
C GLU A 57 7.46 -0.77 -1.30
N GLU A 58 7.90 0.22 -2.10
CA GLU A 58 7.89 1.64 -1.70
C GLU A 58 6.47 2.12 -1.36
N SER A 59 5.47 1.67 -2.13
CA SER A 59 4.06 2.01 -1.88
C SER A 59 3.54 1.38 -0.58
N ILE A 60 3.93 0.14 -0.27
CA ILE A 60 3.62 -0.53 1.00
C ILE A 60 4.23 0.24 2.17
N GLU A 61 5.48 0.70 2.04
CA GLU A 61 6.11 1.52 3.07
C GLU A 61 5.35 2.83 3.31
N ALA A 62 4.91 3.50 2.24
CA ALA A 62 4.08 4.69 2.36
C ALA A 62 2.75 4.40 3.09
N PHE A 63 2.04 3.32 2.71
CA PHE A 63 0.80 2.93 3.38
C PHE A 63 1.02 2.55 4.86
N ARG A 64 2.11 1.88 5.19
CA ARG A 64 2.45 1.53 6.57
C ARG A 64 2.71 2.77 7.43
N ASN A 65 3.38 3.78 6.87
CA ASN A 65 3.57 5.06 7.56
C ASN A 65 2.21 5.75 7.79
N GLU A 66 1.33 5.82 6.80
CA GLU A 66 -0.01 6.40 6.99
C GLU A 66 -0.84 5.65 8.04
N ILE A 67 -0.83 4.31 8.03
CA ILE A 67 -1.53 3.50 9.05
C ILE A 67 -1.00 3.85 10.45
N GLN A 68 0.32 4.03 10.60
CA GLN A 68 0.92 4.39 11.88
C GLN A 68 0.50 5.78 12.33
N ASP A 69 0.49 6.76 11.42
CA ASP A 69 0.07 8.13 11.72
C ASP A 69 -1.42 8.18 12.11
N GLU A 70 -2.29 7.47 11.38
CA GLU A 70 -3.72 7.36 11.70
C GLU A 70 -3.96 6.67 13.05
N ALA A 71 -3.23 5.59 13.34
CA ALA A 71 -3.30 4.89 14.61
C ALA A 71 -2.77 5.74 15.79
N ALA A 72 -1.71 6.53 15.57
CA ALA A 72 -1.19 7.47 16.55
C ALA A 72 -2.18 8.61 16.81
N ALA A 73 -2.83 9.13 15.76
CA ALA A 73 -3.85 10.16 15.85
C ALA A 73 -5.10 9.66 16.61
N ARG A 74 -5.44 8.37 16.51
CA ARG A 74 -6.46 7.70 17.34
C ARG A 74 -6.07 7.68 18.83
N ARG A 75 -4.79 7.39 19.15
CA ARG A 75 -4.33 7.22 20.53
C ARG A 75 -4.19 8.55 21.28
N ASN A 76 -3.87 9.63 20.56
CA ASN A 76 -3.68 10.95 21.14
C ASN A 76 -4.96 11.80 21.20
N GLY A 77 -6.12 11.29 20.76
CA GLY A 77 -7.40 11.97 20.98
C GLY A 77 -7.44 13.44 20.52
N PHE A 78 -6.79 13.79 19.41
CA PHE A 78 -6.92 15.11 18.78
C PHE A 78 -8.42 15.32 18.46
N GLU A 79 -9.22 16.10 19.21
CA GLU A 79 -9.04 17.50 19.66
C GLU A 79 -8.59 18.40 18.52
N GLY A 80 -9.57 19.10 17.94
CA GLY A 80 -9.33 20.38 17.29
C GLY A 80 -9.03 20.35 15.80
N ARG A 81 -10.06 20.14 14.98
CA ARG A 81 -10.45 21.21 14.05
C ARG A 81 -11.96 21.22 13.87
#